data_AF-C9JP86-F1
#
_entry.id   AF-C9JP86-F1
#
_cell.length_a   1.000
_cell.length_b   1.000
_cell.length_c   1.000
_cell.angle_alpha   90.00
_cell.angle_beta   90.00
_cell.angle_gamma   90.00
#
_symmetry.space_group_name_H-M   'P 1'
#
loop_
_entity.id
_entity.type
_entity.pdbx_description
1 polymer ?
#
loop_
_entity_poly.entity_id
_entity_poly.type
_entity_poly.pdbx_seq_one_letter_code
_entity_poly.pdbx_strand_id
1 'polypeptide(L)'
;MAVQVPLWHHYLQAIRSREAPRAQDFQRAENVLLTVLERVHALDPRFIVDYSRGLEAFQFALRSSEDPMDMEVPLWVDAEALLIEEPEATQPEDGLELCHLGVPREGA
;
A
#
# COMPACT_ATOMS: atom_id res chain seq x y z
N MET A 1 -18.51 47.80 -16.50
CA MET A 1 -19.44 46.68 -16.75
C MET A 1 -18.85 45.45 -16.09
N ALA A 2 -19.55 44.84 -15.12
CA ALA A 2 -19.09 43.60 -14.49
C ALA A 2 -19.32 42.45 -15.47
N VAL A 3 -18.24 41.84 -15.96
CA VAL A 3 -18.32 40.62 -16.78
C VAL A 3 -18.87 39.52 -15.88
N GLN A 4 -20.06 39.00 -16.20
CA GLN A 4 -20.59 37.83 -15.51
C GLN A 4 -19.71 36.63 -15.89
N VAL A 5 -18.86 36.20 -14.96
CA VAL A 5 -18.06 35.00 -15.10
C VAL A 5 -18.99 33.80 -14.85
N PRO A 6 -19.11 32.86 -15.81
CA PRO A 6 -19.90 31.66 -15.61
C PRO A 6 -19.41 30.86 -14.39
N LEU A 7 -20.34 30.35 -13.58
CA LEU A 7 -20.04 29.63 -12.34
C LEU A 7 -19.01 28.48 -12.52
N TRP A 8 -18.99 27.83 -13.68
CA TRP A 8 -18.02 26.77 -13.99
C TRP A 8 -16.56 27.23 -13.95
N HIS A 9 -16.27 28.50 -14.27
CA HIS A 9 -14.90 29.03 -14.17
C HIS A 9 -14.41 29.05 -12.72
N HIS A 10 -15.30 29.37 -11.77
CA HIS A 10 -14.96 29.36 -10.35
C HIS A 10 -14.65 27.95 -9.86
N TYR A 11 -15.43 26.95 -10.28
CA TYR A 11 -15.12 25.55 -9.98
C TYR A 11 -13.79 25.11 -10.57
N LEU A 12 -13.52 25.46 -11.83
CA LEU A 12 -12.29 25.06 -12.51
C LEU A 12 -11.04 25.70 -11.88
N GLN A 13 -11.14 26.95 -11.45
CA GLN A 13 -10.08 27.63 -10.72
C GLN A 13 -9.85 27.00 -9.33
N ALA A 14 -10.92 26.59 -8.64
CA ALA A 14 -10.83 25.91 -7.35
C ALA A 14 -10.20 24.51 -7.46
N ILE A 15 -10.44 23.78 -8.55
CA ILE A 15 -9.78 22.49 -8.80
C ILE A 15 -8.28 22.71 -9.01
N ARG A 16 -7.91 23.64 -9.91
CA ARG A 16 -6.51 23.94 -10.23
C ARG A 16 -5.70 24.43 -9.04
N SER A 17 -6.30 25.23 -8.14
CA SER A 17 -5.58 25.71 -6.97
C SER A 17 -5.22 24.60 -5.98
N ARG A 18 -5.87 23.43 -6.06
CA ARG A 18 -5.64 22.28 -5.19
C ARG A 18 -4.75 21.21 -5.80
N GLU A 19 -4.45 21.26 -7.10
CA GLU A 19 -3.64 20.23 -7.79
C GLU A 19 -2.26 20.06 -7.16
N ALA A 20 -1.53 21.16 -6.95
CA ALA A 20 -0.18 21.10 -6.40
C ALA A 20 -0.14 20.60 -4.94
N PRO A 21 -0.98 21.13 -4.01
CA PRO A 21 -1.08 20.57 -2.66
C PRO A 21 -1.44 19.08 -2.66
N ARG A 22 -2.43 18.67 -3.47
CA ARG A 22 -2.84 17.26 -3.55
C ARG A 22 -1.71 16.34 -4.03
N ALA A 23 -0.95 16.76 -5.03
CA ALA A 23 0.21 16.01 -5.49
C ALA A 23 1.29 15.87 -4.39
N GLN A 24 1.51 16.93 -3.60
CA GLN A 24 2.44 16.89 -2.48
C GLN A 24 1.97 15.97 -1.35
N ASP A 25 0.69 15.99 -1.02
CA ASP A 25 0.11 15.12 0.00
C ASP A 25 0.22 13.65 -0.40
N PHE A 26 -0.07 13.33 -1.66
CA PHE A 26 0.12 11.98 -2.20
C PHE A 26 1.60 11.55 -2.13
N GLN A 27 2.53 12.42 -2.55
CA GLN A 27 3.96 12.12 -2.47
C GLN A 27 4.43 11.89 -1.03
N ARG A 28 3.88 12.64 -0.06
CA ARG A 28 4.21 12.45 1.36
C ARG A 28 3.73 11.09 1.86
N ALA A 29 2.51 10.69 1.52
CA ALA A 29 1.98 9.38 1.87
C ALA A 29 2.83 8.24 1.25
N GLU A 30 3.19 8.39 -0.02
CA GLU A 30 4.06 7.45 -0.73
C GLU A 30 5.45 7.34 -0.07
N ASN A 31 6.06 8.46 0.34
CA ASN A 31 7.35 8.43 1.03
C ASN A 31 7.28 7.65 2.35
N VAL A 32 6.20 7.80 3.11
CA VAL A 32 5.97 7.02 4.34
C VAL A 32 5.85 5.54 4.01
N LEU A 33 5.07 5.20 2.99
CA LEU A 33 4.91 3.82 2.54
C LEU A 33 6.25 3.20 2.13
N LEU A 34 7.03 3.87 1.27
CA LEU A 34 8.34 3.38 0.85
C LEU A 34 9.29 3.18 2.02
N THR A 35 9.29 4.10 2.99
CA THR A 35 10.09 3.96 4.23
C THR A 35 9.70 2.71 5.02
N VAL A 36 8.40 2.42 5.13
CA VAL A 36 7.90 1.22 5.80
C VAL A 36 8.33 -0.05 5.03
N LEU A 37 8.18 -0.05 3.71
CA LEU A 37 8.55 -1.19 2.86
C LEU A 37 10.05 -1.48 2.91
N GLU A 38 10.89 -0.45 2.88
CA GLU A 38 12.34 -0.57 3.09
C GLU A 38 12.65 -1.19 4.46
N ARG A 39 11.94 -0.75 5.51
CA ARG A 39 12.13 -1.30 6.85
C ARG A 39 11.68 -2.76 6.95
N VAL A 40 10.57 -3.13 6.32
CA VAL A 40 10.09 -4.52 6.26
C VAL A 40 11.14 -5.40 5.58
N HIS A 41 11.64 -4.97 4.42
CA HIS A 41 12.67 -5.71 3.69
C HIS A 41 13.99 -5.85 4.49
N ALA A 42 14.38 -4.80 5.24
CA ALA A 42 15.56 -4.85 6.11
C ALA A 42 15.38 -5.76 7.33
N LEU A 43 14.14 -5.94 7.82
CA LEU A 43 13.83 -6.84 8.93
C LEU A 43 13.77 -8.29 8.48
N ASP A 44 13.16 -8.54 7.32
CA ASP A 44 13.11 -9.87 6.72
C ASP A 44 13.10 -9.75 5.18
N PRO A 45 14.22 -10.09 4.51
CA PRO A 45 14.35 -9.94 3.07
C PRO A 45 13.51 -10.95 2.27
N ARG A 46 12.87 -11.92 2.93
CA ARG A 46 12.00 -12.91 2.28
C ARG A 46 10.65 -12.32 1.87
N PHE A 47 10.26 -11.19 2.44
CA PHE A 47 9.09 -10.45 1.97
C PHE A 47 9.41 -9.78 0.64
N ILE A 48 8.70 -10.25 -0.38
CA ILE A 48 8.69 -9.66 -1.72
C ILE A 48 7.57 -8.61 -1.72
N VAL A 49 7.96 -7.38 -2.04
CA VAL A 49 7.06 -6.24 -2.10
C VAL A 49 6.67 -5.99 -3.55
N ASP A 50 5.37 -6.12 -3.85
CA ASP A 50 4.82 -5.76 -5.16
C ASP A 50 4.04 -4.45 -5.07
N TYR A 51 4.78 -3.33 -5.00
CA TYR A 51 4.17 -2.01 -5.01
C TYR A 51 4.32 -1.37 -6.39
N SER A 52 3.19 -1.21 -7.09
CA SER A 52 3.11 -0.45 -8.32
C SER A 52 2.39 0.87 -8.07
N ARG A 53 3.06 2.00 -8.30
CA ARG A 53 2.52 3.36 -8.09
C ARG A 53 1.23 3.65 -8.89
N GLY A 54 0.94 2.87 -9.92
CA GLY A 54 -0.02 3.22 -10.95
C GLY A 54 -1.47 3.29 -10.48
N LEU A 55 -1.92 2.31 -9.70
CA LEU A 55 -3.34 2.15 -9.36
C LEU A 55 -3.78 3.21 -8.34
N GLU A 56 -3.04 3.36 -7.24
CA GLU A 56 -3.36 4.27 -6.13
C GLU A 56 -3.21 5.72 -6.57
N ALA A 57 -2.19 6.05 -7.39
CA ALA A 57 -2.04 7.39 -7.94
C ALA A 57 -3.22 7.76 -8.86
N PHE A 58 -3.69 6.81 -9.67
CA PHE A 58 -4.84 7.03 -10.54
C PHE A 58 -6.14 7.22 -9.74
N GLN A 59 -6.39 6.36 -8.75
CA GLN A 59 -7.55 6.49 -7.85
C GLN A 59 -7.51 7.83 -7.10
N PHE A 60 -6.34 8.25 -6.62
CA PHE A 60 -6.15 9.53 -5.92
C PHE A 60 -6.39 10.75 -6.81
N ALA A 61 -5.98 10.67 -8.08
CA ALA A 61 -6.18 11.75 -9.05
C ALA A 61 -7.67 11.92 -9.41
N LEU A 62 -8.43 10.82 -9.48
CA LEU A 62 -9.83 10.85 -9.90
C LEU A 62 -10.84 11.11 -8.78
N ARG A 63 -10.47 10.91 -7.52
CA ARG A 63 -11.39 11.11 -6.38
C ARG A 63 -11.80 12.57 -6.20
N SER A 64 -13.08 12.76 -5.90
CA SER A 64 -13.68 14.05 -5.55
C SER A 64 -13.53 14.40 -4.07
N SER A 65 -13.39 13.40 -3.19
CA SER A 65 -13.24 13.62 -1.74
C SER A 65 -11.82 14.06 -1.35
N GLU A 66 -11.70 14.73 -0.21
CA GLU A 66 -10.45 15.10 0.48
C GLU A 66 -10.15 14.19 1.69
N ASP A 67 -10.97 13.17 1.96
CA ASP A 67 -10.79 12.22 3.08
C ASP A 67 -9.48 11.40 2.98
N PRO A 68 -8.94 10.82 4.06
CA PRO A 68 -7.79 9.92 3.95
C PRO A 68 -8.01 8.79 2.94
N MET A 69 -6.95 8.40 2.23
CA MET A 69 -6.97 7.24 1.31
C MET A 69 -6.18 6.10 1.95
N ASP A 70 -6.76 4.92 1.97
CA ASP A 70 -6.04 3.72 2.36
C ASP A 70 -5.07 3.31 1.24
N MET A 71 -3.87 2.89 1.63
CA MET A 71 -2.84 2.37 0.75
C MET A 71 -2.61 0.91 1.11
N GLU A 72 -2.94 0.00 0.19
CA GLU A 72 -2.73 -1.43 0.38
C GLU A 72 -1.52 -1.88 -0.43
N VAL A 73 -0.60 -2.58 0.21
CA VAL A 73 0.56 -3.17 -0.47
C VAL A 73 0.62 -4.65 -0.13
N PRO A 74 0.43 -5.55 -1.12
CA PRO A 74 0.54 -6.97 -0.87
C PRO A 74 2.00 -7.33 -0.56
N LEU A 75 2.18 -8.03 0.56
CA LEU A 75 3.46 -8.64 0.92
C LEU A 75 3.41 -10.12 0.53
N TRP A 76 4.27 -10.49 -0.38
CA TRP A 76 4.40 -11.86 -0.86
C TRP A 76 5.58 -12.53 -0.16
N VAL A 77 5.52 -13.85 -0.03
CA VAL A 77 6.64 -14.67 0.43
C VAL A 77 6.78 -15.83 -0.53
N ASP A 78 8.01 -16.22 -0.83
CA ASP A 78 8.26 -17.44 -1.59
C ASP A 78 7.69 -18.64 -0.82
N ALA A 79 6.83 -19.42 -1.48
CA ALA A 79 6.22 -20.60 -0.87
C ALA A 79 7.27 -21.61 -0.41
N GLU A 80 8.42 -21.69 -1.10
CA GLU A 80 9.53 -22.57 -0.73
C GLU A 80 10.24 -22.13 0.57
N ALA A 81 10.05 -20.87 1.00
CA ALA A 81 10.54 -20.38 2.28
C ALA A 81 9.61 -20.67 3.47
N LEU A 82 8.40 -21.18 3.19
CA LEU A 82 7.43 -21.57 4.21
C LEU A 82 7.75 -22.99 4.71
N LEU A 83 7.71 -23.17 6.03
CA LEU A 83 7.74 -24.47 6.66
C LEU A 83 6.32 -24.85 7.07
N ILE A 84 5.91 -26.07 6.72
CA ILE A 84 4.65 -26.64 7.13
C ILE A 84 4.88 -27.31 8.49
N GLU A 85 4.12 -26.92 9.51
CA GLU A 85 4.08 -27.71 10.75
C GLU A 85 3.35 -29.02 10.48
N GLU A 86 4.01 -30.16 10.72
CA GLU A 86 3.29 -31.44 10.76
C GLU A 86 2.26 -31.35 11.90
N PRO A 87 0.97 -31.61 11.65
CA PRO A 87 -0.04 -31.56 12.69
C PRO A 87 0.32 -32.58 13.77
N GLU A 88 0.65 -32.10 14.98
CA GLU A 88 0.76 -33.01 16.12
C GLU A 88 -0.57 -33.76 16.25
N ALA A 89 -0.49 -35.08 16.45
CA ALA A 89 -1.59 -36.04 16.40
C ALA A 89 -2.72 -35.84 17.44
N THR A 90 -2.83 -34.65 18.04
CA THR A 90 -3.74 -34.35 19.16
C THR A 90 -4.58 -33.07 18.96
N GLN A 91 -4.68 -32.48 17.76
CA GLN A 91 -5.67 -31.41 17.51
C GLN A 91 -6.80 -31.86 16.57
N PRO A 92 -8.07 -31.56 16.93
CA PRO A 92 -9.22 -32.04 16.19
C PRO A 92 -9.39 -31.24 14.89
N GLU A 93 -9.95 -31.93 13.91
CA GLU A 93 -10.23 -31.51 12.55
C GLU A 93 -10.86 -30.10 12.44
N ASP A 94 -10.06 -29.13 12.00
CA ASP A 94 -10.52 -28.06 11.12
C ASP A 94 -9.34 -27.72 10.19
N GLY A 95 -9.40 -28.26 8.96
CA GLY A 95 -8.25 -28.50 8.07
C GLY A 95 -7.63 -27.26 7.44
N LEU A 96 -7.01 -26.40 8.25
CA LEU A 96 -6.06 -25.40 7.79
C LEU A 96 -4.66 -25.84 8.23
N GLU A 97 -3.86 -26.30 7.26
CA GLU A 97 -2.42 -26.47 7.48
C GLU A 97 -1.83 -25.12 7.90
N LEU A 98 -1.30 -25.06 9.13
CA LEU A 98 -0.66 -23.86 9.65
C LEU A 98 0.75 -23.79 9.05
N CYS A 99 0.96 -22.84 8.15
CA CYS A 99 2.25 -22.55 7.56
C CYS A 99 2.96 -21.45 8.35
N HIS A 100 4.24 -21.64 8.65
CA HIS A 100 5.07 -20.66 9.34
C HIS A 100 6.27 -20.29 8.49
N LEU A 101 6.77 -19.05 8.59
CA LEU A 101 8.09 -18.73 8.01
C LEU A 101 9.16 -19.39 8.87
N GLY A 102 9.98 -20.27 8.27
CA GLY A 102 11.11 -20.87 8.98
C GLY A 102 12.11 -19.81 9.44
N VAL A 103 12.55 -19.81 10.69
CA VAL A 103 13.56 -18.84 11.13
C VAL A 103 14.88 -19.15 10.41
N PRO A 104 15.48 -18.23 9.64
CA PRO A 104 16.78 -18.47 9.05
C PRO A 104 17.77 -18.72 10.20
N ARG A 105 18.32 -19.93 10.29
CA ARG A 105 19.46 -20.19 11.18
C ARG A 105 20.60 -19.29 10.69
N GLU A 106 21.10 -18.42 11.56
CA GLU A 106 22.30 -17.63 11.30
C GLU A 106 23.40 -18.54 10.73
N GLY A 107 24.07 -18.04 9.69
CA GLY A 107 24.82 -18.81 8.71
C GLY A 107 25.85 -19.81 9.24
N ALA A 108 25.98 -20.91 8.49
CA ALA A 108 27.19 -21.73 8.43
C ALA A 108 28.20 -21.14 7.45
#